data_AF-A0A383DFC1-F1
#
_entry.id   AF-A0A383DFC1-F1
#
_cell.length_a   1.000
_cell.length_b   1.000
_cell.length_c   1.000
_cell.angle_alpha   90.00
_cell.angle_beta   90.00
_cell.angle_gamma   90.00
#
_symmetry.space_group_name_H-M   'P 1'
#
loop_
_entity.id
_entity.type
_entity.pdbx_description
1 polymer ?
#
loop_
_entity_poly.entity_id
_entity_poly.type
_entity_poly.pdbx_seq_one_letter_code
_entity_poly.pdbx_strand_id
1 'polypeptide(L)'
;MKCTYKNIITIMYSTMLCCSLYADENLLQLPNIEEFTLNNGMRVLFSQNYDYPTVYCHVYINSGKLDDPQKGGALAEIVELSIAEATEKYPKEGEIKELMQSFGDDGGRIDHKNINEYSLEIGSYFLKEDINPGMELFAELLQRPLYPSKDKFWISLAMPFIPKKNMYNKWFLSKLHLNHLYSNITTSKGFKT
;
A
#
# COMPACT_ATOMS: atom_id res chain seq x y z
N MET A 1 -19.74 23.84 54.11
CA MET A 1 -18.40 23.27 53.84
C MET A 1 -17.54 24.37 53.23
N LYS A 2 -16.60 24.97 53.98
CA LYS A 2 -15.73 26.04 53.44
C LYS A 2 -14.55 25.37 52.74
N CYS A 3 -14.61 25.26 51.41
CA CYS A 3 -13.46 24.83 50.62
C CYS A 3 -12.45 25.98 50.59
N THR A 4 -11.43 25.91 51.44
CA THR A 4 -10.34 26.89 51.51
C THR A 4 -9.44 26.74 50.28
N TYR A 5 -8.96 27.84 49.72
CA TYR A 5 -8.06 27.87 48.55
C TYR A 5 -6.85 26.93 48.68
N LYS A 6 -6.37 26.73 49.91
CA LYS A 6 -5.31 25.76 50.24
C LYS A 6 -5.68 24.31 49.88
N ASN A 7 -6.94 23.90 50.07
CA ASN A 7 -7.40 22.56 49.72
C ASN A 7 -7.52 22.37 48.20
N ILE A 8 -7.91 23.41 47.47
CA ILE A 8 -7.97 23.39 46.00
C ILE A 8 -6.57 23.22 45.42
N ILE A 9 -5.60 23.97 45.94
CA ILE A 9 -4.19 23.84 45.54
C ILE A 9 -3.67 22.43 45.81
N THR A 10 -3.93 21.87 46.99
CA THR A 10 -3.48 20.52 47.34
C THR A 10 -4.06 19.45 46.41
N ILE A 11 -5.34 19.56 46.05
CA ILE A 11 -5.99 18.64 45.10
C ILE A 11 -5.37 18.78 43.71
N MET A 12 -5.08 20.02 43.28
CA MET A 12 -4.49 20.28 41.97
C MET A 12 -3.06 19.71 41.88
N TYR A 13 -2.26 19.83 42.95
CA TYR A 13 -0.96 19.19 43.01
C TYR A 13 -1.06 17.67 43.09
N SER A 14 -2.04 17.11 43.82
CA SER A 14 -2.19 15.66 43.93
C SER A 14 -2.63 15.02 42.60
N THR A 15 -3.52 15.66 41.84
CA THR A 15 -3.92 15.16 40.52
C THR A 15 -2.77 15.26 39.52
N MET A 16 -1.98 16.33 39.55
CA MET A 16 -0.82 16.49 38.68
C MET A 16 0.30 15.48 39.00
N LEU A 17 0.50 15.16 40.28
CA LEU A 17 1.42 14.10 40.71
C LEU A 17 0.92 12.70 40.31
N CYS A 18 -0.38 12.43 40.48
CA CYS A 18 -0.99 11.16 40.09
C CYS A 18 -0.93 10.94 38.57
N CYS A 19 -1.17 11.95 37.74
CA CYS A 19 -1.07 11.82 36.28
C CYS A 19 0.33 11.38 35.80
N SER A 20 1.38 11.80 36.53
CA SER A 20 2.76 11.43 36.22
C SER A 20 3.08 9.97 36.62
N LEU A 21 2.37 9.44 37.61
CA LEU A 21 2.54 8.07 38.12
C LEU A 21 1.70 7.02 37.36
N TYR A 22 0.71 7.45 36.58
CA TYR A 22 -0.10 6.61 35.68
C TYR A 22 0.40 6.60 34.23
N ALA A 23 1.52 7.27 33.95
CA ALA A 23 2.19 7.13 32.65
C ALA A 23 2.76 5.71 32.57
N ASP A 24 1.97 4.79 32.03
CA ASP A 24 2.42 3.43 31.71
C ASP A 24 3.52 3.52 30.66
N GLU A 25 4.77 3.29 31.05
CA GLU A 25 5.92 3.29 30.15
C GLU A 25 5.85 2.17 29.10
N ASN A 26 4.87 1.25 29.18
CA ASN A 26 4.58 0.27 28.12
C ASN A 26 3.85 0.83 26.90
N LEU A 27 3.61 2.15 26.82
CA LEU A 27 2.69 2.72 25.83
C LEU A 27 3.13 2.62 24.35
N LEU A 28 4.29 2.05 24.00
CA LEU A 28 4.68 1.88 22.61
C LEU A 28 5.72 0.77 22.38
N GLN A 29 5.39 -0.49 22.69
CA GLN A 29 6.16 -1.61 22.13
C GLN A 29 5.82 -1.74 20.65
N LEU A 30 6.75 -1.32 19.79
CA LEU A 30 6.66 -1.59 18.35
C LEU A 30 6.69 -3.11 18.13
N PRO A 31 5.90 -3.63 17.18
CA PRO A 31 5.94 -5.05 16.88
C PRO A 31 7.33 -5.43 16.38
N ASN A 32 7.79 -6.63 16.76
CA ASN A 32 9.02 -7.19 16.22
C ASN A 32 8.82 -7.49 14.73
N ILE A 33 9.71 -6.95 13.88
CA ILE A 33 9.68 -7.18 12.43
C ILE A 33 10.79 -8.16 12.09
N GLU A 34 10.39 -9.35 11.65
CA GLU A 34 11.29 -10.33 11.06
C GLU A 34 11.50 -10.02 9.59
N GLU A 35 12.75 -10.04 9.13
CA GLU A 35 13.10 -9.83 7.73
C GLU A 35 13.78 -11.08 7.16
N PHE A 36 13.32 -11.52 6.00
CA PHE A 36 13.99 -12.56 5.22
C PHE A 36 13.95 -12.23 3.73
N THR A 37 14.84 -12.87 2.97
CA THR A 37 14.92 -12.71 1.52
C THR A 37 14.68 -14.06 0.86
N LEU A 38 13.71 -14.11 -0.06
CA LEU A 38 13.41 -15.29 -0.87
C LEU A 38 14.52 -15.55 -1.90
N ASN A 39 14.56 -16.76 -2.45
CA ASN A 39 15.58 -17.16 -3.45
C ASN A 39 15.56 -16.29 -4.72
N ASN A 40 14.44 -15.66 -5.04
CA ASN A 40 14.29 -14.73 -6.16
C ASN A 40 14.68 -13.28 -5.82
N GLY A 41 15.20 -13.02 -4.61
CA GLY A 41 15.61 -11.69 -4.15
C GLY A 41 14.49 -10.83 -3.56
N MET A 42 13.26 -11.35 -3.48
CA MET A 42 12.15 -10.63 -2.85
C MET A 42 12.38 -10.54 -1.34
N ARG A 43 12.38 -9.32 -0.80
CA ARG A 43 12.42 -9.06 0.64
C ARG A 43 11.02 -9.22 1.23
N VAL A 44 10.91 -9.93 2.33
CA VAL A 44 9.67 -10.13 3.07
C VAL A 44 9.86 -9.61 4.48
N LEU A 45 8.95 -8.74 4.90
CA LEU A 45 8.87 -8.21 6.25
C LEU A 45 7.65 -8.85 6.92
N PHE A 46 7.86 -9.52 8.04
CA PHE A 46 6.82 -10.22 8.77
C PHE A 46 6.73 -9.65 10.19
N SER A 47 5.56 -9.09 10.51
CA SER A 47 5.26 -8.50 11.80
C SER A 47 4.12 -9.28 12.44
N GLN A 48 4.42 -10.09 13.44
CA GLN A 48 3.43 -10.92 14.11
C GLN A 48 2.55 -10.06 15.02
N ASN A 49 1.23 -10.17 14.84
CA ASN A 49 0.23 -9.63 15.76
C ASN A 49 -0.89 -10.67 15.91
N TYR A 50 -1.20 -11.06 17.14
CA TYR A 50 -2.20 -12.10 17.46
C TYR A 50 -3.47 -11.54 18.11
N ASP A 51 -3.61 -10.22 18.20
CA ASP A 51 -4.77 -9.54 18.78
C ASP A 51 -6.02 -9.72 17.89
N TYR A 52 -5.82 -9.93 16.59
CA TYR A 52 -6.89 -10.10 15.60
C TYR A 52 -6.61 -11.32 14.70
N PRO A 53 -7.64 -12.08 14.30
CA PRO A 53 -7.50 -13.24 13.41
C PRO A 53 -7.38 -12.81 11.94
N THR A 54 -6.70 -11.70 11.66
CA THR A 54 -6.53 -11.14 10.31
C THR A 54 -5.05 -11.08 9.94
N VAL A 55 -4.78 -11.26 8.66
CA VAL A 55 -3.45 -11.13 8.08
C VAL A 55 -3.51 -10.05 7.02
N TYR A 56 -2.70 -9.01 7.21
CA TYR A 56 -2.52 -7.95 6.22
C TYR A 56 -1.34 -8.32 5.32
N CYS A 57 -1.58 -8.30 4.01
CA CYS A 57 -0.56 -8.56 3.01
C CYS A 57 -0.45 -7.35 2.09
N HIS A 58 0.75 -6.78 2.00
CA HIS A 58 1.07 -5.68 1.10
C HIS A 58 2.32 -6.02 0.31
N VAL A 59 2.25 -5.82 -1.00
CA VAL A 59 3.34 -6.01 -1.94
C VAL A 59 3.70 -4.66 -2.51
N TYR A 60 4.97 -4.27 -2.35
CA TYR A 60 5.53 -3.07 -2.91
C TYR A 60 6.45 -3.42 -4.08
N ILE A 61 6.18 -2.83 -5.24
CA ILE A 61 6.97 -2.98 -6.45
C ILE A 61 7.66 -1.64 -6.69
N ASN A 62 8.98 -1.66 -6.86
CA ASN A 62 9.79 -0.48 -7.18
C ASN A 62 9.66 -0.12 -8.67
N SER A 63 8.43 0.15 -9.09
CA SER A 63 8.11 0.70 -10.39
C SER A 63 6.82 1.51 -10.29
N GLY A 64 6.80 2.70 -10.90
CA GLY A 64 5.67 3.61 -10.85
C GLY A 64 5.44 4.37 -12.15
N LYS A 65 4.68 5.46 -12.06
CA LYS A 65 4.31 6.34 -13.18
C LYS A 65 5.51 6.88 -13.96
N LEU A 66 6.67 7.09 -13.30
CA LEU A 66 7.89 7.54 -13.98
C LEU A 66 8.58 6.45 -14.80
N ASP A 67 8.17 5.18 -14.69
CA ASP A 67 8.71 4.09 -15.49
C ASP A 67 7.89 3.82 -16.76
N ASP A 68 6.80 4.57 -16.97
CA ASP A 68 6.01 4.51 -18.19
C ASP A 68 6.90 4.67 -19.44
N PRO A 69 6.62 3.92 -20.52
CA PRO A 69 7.35 4.07 -21.77
C PRO A 69 7.15 5.46 -22.38
N GLN A 70 8.11 5.92 -23.18
CA GLN A 70 8.05 7.24 -23.82
C GLN A 70 6.83 7.40 -24.75
N LYS A 71 6.43 6.30 -25.40
CA LYS A 71 5.20 6.14 -26.17
C LYS A 71 4.34 5.13 -25.41
N GLY A 72 3.17 5.53 -24.91
CA GLY A 72 2.42 4.73 -23.93
C GLY A 72 2.42 5.32 -22.52
N GLY A 73 2.36 6.64 -22.38
CA GLY A 73 2.17 7.26 -21.06
C GLY A 73 0.82 6.86 -20.47
N ALA A 74 0.79 6.51 -19.18
CA ALA A 74 -0.32 5.93 -18.40
C ALA A 74 -0.37 4.39 -18.30
N LEU A 75 0.71 3.67 -18.61
CA LEU A 75 0.73 2.19 -18.47
C LEU A 75 0.60 1.78 -17.00
N ALA A 76 1.32 2.46 -16.12
CA ALA A 76 1.26 2.35 -14.68
C ALA A 76 -0.19 2.41 -14.15
N GLU A 77 -0.95 3.42 -14.55
CA GLU A 77 -2.34 3.64 -14.12
C GLU A 77 -3.27 2.53 -14.62
N ILE A 78 -3.05 2.03 -15.84
CA ILE A 78 -3.82 0.90 -16.37
C ILE A 78 -3.55 -0.35 -15.56
N VAL A 79 -2.28 -0.63 -15.23
CA VAL A 79 -1.90 -1.79 -14.42
C VAL A 79 -2.59 -1.71 -13.05
N GLU A 80 -2.52 -0.57 -12.37
CA GLU A 80 -3.20 -0.33 -11.08
C GLU A 80 -4.70 -0.65 -11.14
N LEU A 81 -5.41 -0.15 -12.18
CA LEU A 81 -6.84 -0.38 -12.34
C LEU A 81 -7.17 -1.85 -12.62
N SER A 82 -6.31 -2.53 -13.38
CA SER A 82 -6.67 -3.77 -14.08
C SER A 82 -6.09 -5.04 -13.48
N ILE A 83 -5.02 -4.94 -12.69
CA ILE A 83 -4.23 -6.11 -12.22
C ILE A 83 -5.06 -7.12 -11.42
N ALA A 84 -6.11 -6.66 -10.75
CA ALA A 84 -6.99 -7.50 -9.93
C ALA A 84 -8.34 -7.83 -10.58
N GLU A 85 -8.50 -7.60 -11.88
CA GLU A 85 -9.75 -7.92 -12.58
C GLU A 85 -9.86 -9.41 -12.93
N ALA A 86 -8.77 -10.00 -13.43
CA ALA A 86 -8.73 -11.41 -13.83
C ALA A 86 -7.29 -11.93 -13.88
N THR A 87 -7.14 -13.22 -13.61
CA THR A 87 -5.87 -13.98 -13.69
C THR A 87 -6.09 -15.26 -14.47
N GLU A 88 -5.02 -15.98 -14.83
CA GLU A 88 -5.14 -17.28 -15.50
C GLU A 88 -5.99 -18.27 -14.69
N LYS A 89 -5.85 -18.28 -13.36
CA LYS A 89 -6.65 -19.15 -12.47
C LYS A 89 -8.07 -18.63 -12.25
N TYR A 90 -8.26 -17.31 -12.21
CA TYR A 90 -9.56 -16.66 -11.99
C TYR A 90 -9.92 -15.74 -13.17
N PRO A 91 -10.35 -16.30 -14.32
CA PRO A 91 -10.52 -15.53 -15.56
C PRO A 91 -11.84 -14.76 -15.64
N LYS A 92 -12.82 -15.05 -14.77
CA LYS A 92 -14.14 -14.45 -14.85
C LYS A 92 -14.19 -13.13 -14.09
N GLU A 93 -14.85 -12.15 -14.68
CA GLU A 93 -15.11 -10.86 -14.03
C GLU A 93 -15.88 -11.07 -12.71
N GLY A 94 -15.36 -10.49 -11.63
CA GLY A 94 -15.95 -10.60 -10.29
C GLY A 94 -15.51 -11.82 -9.48
N GLU A 95 -14.83 -12.81 -10.09
CA GLU A 95 -14.42 -14.04 -9.39
C GLU A 95 -13.41 -13.75 -8.27
N ILE A 96 -12.40 -12.91 -8.54
CA ILE A 96 -11.41 -12.47 -7.53
C ILE A 96 -12.10 -11.70 -6.40
N LYS A 97 -13.14 -10.92 -6.74
CA LYS A 97 -13.91 -10.16 -5.75
C LYS A 97 -14.68 -11.10 -4.83
N GLU A 98 -15.42 -12.05 -5.37
CA GLU A 98 -16.16 -13.05 -4.61
C GLU A 98 -15.23 -13.90 -3.74
N LEU A 99 -14.05 -14.26 -4.26
CA LEU A 99 -13.03 -14.99 -3.53
C LEU A 99 -12.53 -14.19 -2.32
N MET A 100 -12.16 -12.92 -2.51
CA MET A 100 -11.73 -12.05 -1.40
C MET A 100 -12.83 -11.88 -0.35
N GLN A 101 -14.10 -11.74 -0.77
CA GLN A 101 -15.23 -11.71 0.17
C GLN A 101 -15.35 -13.02 0.97
N SER A 102 -15.07 -14.16 0.33
CA SER A 102 -15.07 -15.46 1.02
C SER A 102 -13.97 -15.58 2.08
N PHE A 103 -12.88 -14.82 1.95
CA PHE A 103 -11.80 -14.74 2.94
C PHE A 103 -12.07 -13.72 4.06
N GLY A 104 -13.27 -13.15 4.12
CA GLY A 104 -13.68 -12.19 5.15
C GLY A 104 -13.32 -10.73 4.85
N ASP A 105 -12.94 -10.40 3.61
CA ASP A 105 -12.71 -9.01 3.19
C ASP A 105 -14.04 -8.25 3.04
N ASP A 106 -14.16 -7.10 3.73
CA ASP A 106 -15.31 -6.19 3.69
C ASP A 106 -15.34 -5.37 2.38
N GLY A 107 -15.59 -6.06 1.26
CA GLY A 107 -15.74 -5.40 -0.04
C GLY A 107 -15.37 -6.28 -1.23
N GLY A 108 -14.53 -7.30 -1.01
CA GLY A 108 -13.94 -8.12 -2.07
C GLY A 108 -12.91 -7.37 -2.89
N ARG A 109 -12.34 -6.32 -2.33
CA ARG A 109 -11.50 -5.42 -3.09
C ARG A 109 -10.11 -5.57 -2.51
N ILE A 110 -9.20 -5.93 -3.39
CA ILE A 110 -7.81 -5.53 -3.24
C ILE A 110 -7.82 -4.00 -3.34
N ASP A 111 -8.23 -3.36 -2.25
CA ASP A 111 -8.62 -1.95 -2.18
C ASP A 111 -7.38 -1.08 -2.23
N HIS A 112 -6.27 -1.62 -1.74
CA HIS A 112 -5.01 -0.94 -1.78
C HIS A 112 -4.25 -1.27 -3.06
N LYS A 113 -4.76 -0.79 -4.20
CA LYS A 113 -3.99 -0.68 -5.45
C LYS A 113 -3.68 0.78 -5.63
N ASN A 114 -2.46 1.16 -5.31
CA ASN A 114 -2.02 2.53 -5.42
C ASN A 114 -0.71 2.59 -6.18
N ILE A 115 -0.69 3.34 -7.27
CA ILE A 115 0.55 3.64 -8.00
C ILE A 115 0.90 5.11 -7.87
N ASN A 116 2.09 5.36 -7.33
CA ASN A 116 2.69 6.68 -7.29
C ASN A 116 3.76 6.82 -8.38
N GLU A 117 4.57 7.86 -8.30
CA GLU A 117 5.64 8.13 -9.27
C GLU A 117 6.73 7.07 -9.32
N TYR A 118 6.96 6.34 -8.23
CA TYR A 118 8.12 5.47 -8.03
C TYR A 118 7.77 4.02 -7.69
N SER A 119 6.57 3.77 -7.17
CA SER A 119 6.18 2.46 -6.67
C SER A 119 4.70 2.15 -6.88
N LEU A 120 4.42 0.87 -7.09
CA LEU A 120 3.10 0.26 -7.04
C LEU A 120 2.96 -0.49 -5.73
N GLU A 121 1.85 -0.25 -5.03
CA GLU A 121 1.45 -1.01 -3.87
C GLU A 121 0.18 -1.80 -4.19
N ILE A 122 0.18 -3.08 -3.84
CA ILE A 122 -0.98 -3.97 -3.91
C ILE A 122 -1.16 -4.57 -2.53
N GLY A 123 -2.29 -4.33 -1.90
CA GLY A 123 -2.55 -4.82 -0.55
C GLY A 123 -4.02 -5.10 -0.26
N SER A 124 -4.21 -6.05 0.65
CA SER A 124 -5.51 -6.44 1.21
C SER A 124 -5.29 -7.19 2.53
N TYR A 125 -6.38 -7.54 3.19
CA TYR A 125 -6.36 -8.46 4.32
C TYR A 125 -7.25 -9.68 4.05
N PHE A 126 -7.00 -10.75 4.81
CA PHE A 126 -7.83 -11.95 4.84
C PHE A 126 -7.77 -12.57 6.25
N LEU A 127 -8.71 -13.47 6.54
CA LEU A 127 -8.70 -14.21 7.80
C LEU A 127 -7.50 -15.16 7.88
N LYS A 128 -7.04 -15.41 9.11
CA LYS A 128 -5.88 -16.28 9.39
C LYS A 128 -6.06 -17.69 8.81
N GLU A 129 -7.29 -18.19 8.76
CA GLU A 129 -7.63 -19.51 8.22
C GLU A 129 -7.37 -19.59 6.70
N ASP A 130 -7.41 -18.45 6.01
CA ASP A 130 -7.30 -18.31 4.56
C ASP A 130 -5.90 -17.85 4.09
N ILE A 131 -4.87 -17.96 4.93
CA ILE A 131 -3.51 -17.54 4.58
C ILE A 131 -3.01 -18.19 3.29
N ASN A 132 -3.14 -19.51 3.17
CA ASN A 132 -2.63 -20.23 2.01
C ASN A 132 -3.33 -19.79 0.70
N PRO A 133 -4.67 -19.81 0.59
CA PRO A 133 -5.34 -19.37 -0.63
C PRO A 133 -5.19 -17.84 -0.86
N GLY A 134 -5.10 -17.02 0.20
CA GLY A 134 -4.81 -15.60 0.09
C GLY A 134 -3.43 -15.32 -0.54
N MET A 135 -2.38 -15.98 -0.04
CA MET A 135 -1.03 -15.85 -0.61
C MET A 135 -0.94 -16.39 -2.04
N GLU A 136 -1.68 -17.46 -2.37
CA GLU A 136 -1.77 -17.97 -3.75
C GLU A 136 -2.43 -16.96 -4.68
N LEU A 137 -3.47 -16.26 -4.23
CA LEU A 137 -4.09 -15.18 -5.00
C LEU A 137 -3.10 -14.04 -5.27
N PHE A 138 -2.33 -13.59 -4.28
CA PHE A 138 -1.26 -12.61 -4.49
C PHE A 138 -0.23 -13.08 -5.53
N ALA A 139 0.15 -14.36 -5.49
CA ALA A 139 1.06 -14.93 -6.48
C ALA A 139 0.48 -14.93 -7.90
N GLU A 140 -0.81 -15.25 -8.07
CA GLU A 140 -1.53 -15.21 -9.35
C GLU A 140 -1.62 -13.79 -9.91
N LEU A 141 -1.96 -12.81 -9.08
CA LEU A 141 -2.08 -11.40 -9.48
C LEU A 141 -0.77 -10.83 -10.01
N LEU A 142 0.35 -11.21 -9.39
CA LEU A 142 1.68 -10.71 -9.73
C LEU A 142 2.28 -11.41 -10.96
N GLN A 143 1.98 -12.70 -11.14
CA GLN A 143 2.65 -13.52 -12.17
C GLN A 143 1.80 -13.76 -13.41
N ARG A 144 0.47 -13.86 -13.26
CA ARG A 144 -0.46 -14.30 -14.32
C ARG A 144 -1.70 -13.40 -14.47
N PRO A 145 -1.60 -12.06 -14.46
CA PRO A 145 -2.75 -11.19 -14.73
C PRO A 145 -3.15 -11.24 -16.22
N LEU A 146 -4.45 -11.33 -16.51
CA LEU A 146 -4.96 -11.45 -17.88
C LEU A 146 -5.29 -10.12 -18.56
N TYR A 147 -5.48 -9.04 -17.80
CA TYR A 147 -5.85 -7.72 -18.31
C TYR A 147 -6.99 -7.75 -19.35
N PRO A 148 -8.20 -8.26 -18.98
CA PRO A 148 -9.29 -8.49 -19.93
C PRO A 148 -9.70 -7.20 -20.67
N SER A 149 -9.91 -7.32 -21.98
CA SER A 149 -9.96 -6.17 -22.90
C SER A 149 -11.35 -5.60 -23.17
N LYS A 150 -12.41 -6.10 -22.50
CA LYS A 150 -13.81 -5.88 -22.90
C LYS A 150 -14.18 -4.40 -23.12
N ASP A 151 -13.60 -3.47 -22.34
CA ASP A 151 -13.77 -2.01 -22.50
C ASP A 151 -12.46 -1.25 -22.78
N LYS A 152 -11.36 -1.96 -23.07
CA LYS A 152 -10.00 -1.39 -23.16
C LYS A 152 -9.47 -1.28 -24.58
N PHE A 153 -10.29 -1.63 -25.58
CA PHE A 153 -9.94 -1.47 -27.00
C PHE A 153 -9.51 -0.03 -27.35
N TRP A 154 -10.26 0.96 -26.86
CA TRP A 154 -9.93 2.36 -27.10
C TRP A 154 -8.65 2.79 -26.37
N ILE A 155 -8.41 2.21 -25.19
CA ILE A 155 -7.19 2.44 -24.41
C ILE A 155 -5.98 1.86 -25.15
N SER A 156 -6.04 0.62 -25.62
CA SER A 156 -4.94 0.00 -26.38
C SER A 156 -4.68 0.70 -27.71
N LEU A 157 -5.71 1.26 -28.34
CA LEU A 157 -5.57 2.04 -29.57
C LEU A 157 -4.93 3.42 -29.33
N ALA A 158 -5.31 4.12 -28.25
CA ALA A 158 -4.82 5.46 -27.96
C ALA A 158 -3.44 5.48 -27.28
N MET A 159 -3.15 4.49 -26.41
CA MET A 159 -1.96 4.46 -25.55
C MET A 159 -0.63 4.68 -26.31
N PRO A 160 -0.34 3.97 -27.42
CA PRO A 160 0.91 4.17 -28.16
C PRO A 160 1.13 5.60 -28.65
N PHE A 161 0.05 6.38 -28.76
CA PHE A 161 0.06 7.75 -29.27
C PHE A 161 0.02 8.81 -28.16
N ILE A 162 -0.15 8.43 -26.89
CA ILE A 162 -0.08 9.35 -25.75
C ILE A 162 1.40 9.51 -25.39
N PRO A 163 2.02 10.68 -25.68
CA PRO A 163 3.41 10.88 -25.34
C PRO A 163 3.52 11.19 -23.85
N LYS A 164 4.46 10.52 -23.18
CA LYS A 164 4.72 10.68 -21.74
C LYS A 164 4.83 12.15 -21.31
N LYS A 165 5.49 12.99 -22.13
CA LYS A 165 5.67 14.43 -21.87
C LYS A 165 4.37 15.23 -21.64
N ASN A 166 3.23 14.76 -22.17
CA ASN A 166 1.95 15.44 -21.99
C ASN A 166 1.42 15.25 -20.56
N MET A 167 1.74 14.11 -19.93
CA MET A 167 1.37 13.81 -18.54
C MET A 167 2.43 14.36 -17.56
N TYR A 168 3.71 14.29 -17.92
CA TYR A 168 4.84 14.68 -17.08
C TYR A 168 5.57 15.92 -17.63
N ASN A 169 4.89 17.07 -17.60
CA ASN A 169 5.48 18.32 -18.09
C ASN A 169 6.56 18.88 -17.14
N LYS A 170 7.28 19.92 -17.58
CA LYS A 170 8.38 20.55 -16.81
C LYS A 170 7.97 20.98 -15.40
N TRP A 171 6.76 21.53 -15.25
CA TRP A 171 6.26 21.98 -13.94
C TRP A 171 6.01 20.80 -13.00
N PHE A 172 5.37 19.74 -13.50
CA PHE A 172 5.14 18.51 -12.74
C PHE A 172 6.46 17.89 -12.26
N LEU A 173 7.44 17.75 -13.17
CA LEU A 173 8.77 17.24 -12.84
C LEU A 173 9.51 18.13 -11.82
N SER A 174 9.34 19.45 -11.89
CA SER A 174 9.95 20.39 -10.93
C SER A 174 9.35 20.22 -9.53
N LYS A 175 8.02 20.04 -9.45
CA LYS A 175 7.32 19.74 -8.19
C LYS A 175 7.78 18.40 -7.59
N LEU A 176 7.92 17.37 -8.41
CA LEU A 176 8.44 16.07 -7.98
C LEU A 176 9.88 16.17 -7.45
N HIS A 177 10.73 16.92 -8.14
CA HIS A 177 12.11 17.12 -7.71
C HIS A 177 12.19 17.82 -6.36
N LEU A 178 11.34 18.83 -6.14
CA LEU A 178 11.20 19.48 -4.82
C LEU A 178 10.75 18.48 -3.76
N ASN A 179 9.71 17.67 -4.02
CA ASN A 179 9.28 16.63 -3.08
C ASN A 179 10.43 15.67 -2.73
N HIS A 180 11.24 15.28 -3.71
CA HIS A 180 12.37 14.37 -3.51
C HIS A 180 13.52 14.99 -2.69
N LEU A 181 13.78 16.30 -2.86
CA LEU A 181 14.73 17.04 -2.04
C LEU A 181 14.29 17.08 -0.57
N TYR A 182 12.98 17.25 -0.32
CA TYR A 182 12.43 17.32 1.03
C TYR A 182 12.17 15.95 1.67
N SER A 183 12.02 14.88 0.87
CA SER A 183 11.77 13.53 1.37
C SER A 183 13.02 12.75 1.81
N ASN A 184 14.21 13.37 1.72
CA ASN A 184 15.49 12.77 2.10
C ASN A 184 15.76 11.39 1.45
N ILE A 185 15.21 11.16 0.25
CA ILE A 185 15.45 9.93 -0.53
C ILE A 185 16.86 10.05 -1.10
N THR A 186 17.82 9.31 -0.55
CA THR A 186 19.26 9.47 -0.88
C THR A 186 19.73 8.67 -2.10
N THR A 187 18.84 8.00 -2.82
CA THR A 187 19.21 7.16 -3.97
C THR A 187 18.30 7.36 -5.18
N SER A 188 18.68 8.27 -6.07
CA SER A 188 18.23 8.28 -7.47
C SER A 188 19.42 8.13 -8.42
N LYS A 189 20.04 6.94 -8.43
CA LYS A 189 20.87 6.55 -9.57
C LYS A 189 19.93 6.27 -10.73
N GLY A 190 19.77 7.20 -11.69
CA GLY A 190 19.16 6.81 -12.96
C GLY A 190 18.52 7.86 -13.87
N PHE A 191 18.43 9.14 -13.52
CA PHE A 191 17.98 10.13 -14.50
C PHE A 191 19.14 10.54 -15.41
N LYS A 192 19.42 9.74 -16.45
CA LYS A 192 20.12 10.23 -17.63
C LYS A 192 19.05 10.80 -18.58
N THR A 193 19.13 12.11 -18.78
CA THR A 193 18.40 12.90 -19.79
C THR A 193 18.66 12.41 -21.19
#